data_AF-A0A1R1PEU4-F1
#
_entry.id   AF-A0A1R1PEU4-F1
#
_cell.length_a   1.000
_cell.length_b   1.000
_cell.length_c   1.000
_cell.angle_alpha   90.00
_cell.angle_beta   90.00
_cell.angle_gamma   90.00
#
_symmetry.space_group_name_H-M   'P 1'
#
loop_
_entity.id
_entity.type
_entity.pdbx_description
1 polymer ?
#
loop_
_entity_poly.entity_id
_entity_poly.type
_entity_poly.pdbx_seq_one_letter_code
_entity_poly.pdbx_strand_id
1 'polypeptide(L)'
;MGNVRVQKWDSELQDGDENGSNAGFRMKLGVDMCKMKAKDIEANILAFGGNEQELRIYDINKVEFGDTASGANNGAWRKPKSEPLFKAKNIADDYLGLRNPVWITDIDFLDKNENTTNSMGNKLVVSTGYGFIRTYDTLAQKKPVLNLNVFNENRNRKITNIAVSPNQYDVFFTDNSGIICQLDLRKATSSSIDFAVSTNQNKTPFIVESYKGATGAVTSMAVVGQTDGLFLATVSLDRFFRLYRINIGSTYKHSKMIHQTYLKQRMSAVCWDSTRSIYNSDDIVQEELDEVWDKIDTVH
;
A
#
# COMPACT_ATOMS: atom_id res chain seq x y z
N MET A 1 5.00 -3.00 -21.03
CA MET A 1 4.11 -4.18 -20.87
C MET A 1 4.11 -4.55 -19.40
N GLY A 2 2.98 -4.41 -18.71
CA GLY A 2 2.86 -4.88 -17.32
C GLY A 2 2.70 -6.39 -17.29
N ASN A 3 3.69 -7.09 -16.76
CA ASN A 3 3.77 -8.54 -16.75
C ASN A 3 3.72 -9.01 -15.29
N VAL A 4 2.62 -9.65 -14.86
CA VAL A 4 2.46 -10.17 -13.50
C VAL A 4 2.63 -11.69 -13.49
N ARG A 5 3.61 -12.17 -12.72
CA ARG A 5 3.82 -13.59 -12.41
C ARG A 5 3.34 -13.81 -10.99
N VAL A 6 2.38 -14.71 -10.80
CA VAL A 6 1.93 -15.13 -9.46
C VAL A 6 2.42 -16.56 -9.25
N GLN A 7 3.11 -16.79 -8.15
CA GLN A 7 3.49 -18.11 -7.66
C GLN A 7 2.88 -18.24 -6.26
N LYS A 8 2.13 -19.31 -6.00
CA LYS A 8 1.66 -19.61 -4.65
C LYS A 8 2.88 -19.86 -3.76
N TRP A 9 2.88 -19.27 -2.59
CA TRP A 9 3.94 -19.46 -1.60
C TRP A 9 3.55 -20.67 -0.74
N ASP A 10 4.16 -21.82 -1.01
CA ASP A 10 4.07 -22.99 -0.15
C ASP A 10 5.34 -23.03 0.72
N SER A 11 5.18 -23.08 2.04
CA SER A 11 6.28 -23.11 3.02
C SER A 11 7.03 -24.46 3.09
N GLU A 12 6.66 -25.42 2.24
CA GLU A 12 7.20 -26.80 2.25
C GLU A 12 7.74 -27.21 0.86
N LEU A 13 8.53 -26.36 0.22
CA LEU A 13 9.31 -26.81 -0.94
C LEU A 13 10.60 -27.45 -0.46
N GLN A 14 10.55 -28.77 -0.23
CA GLN A 14 11.73 -29.61 -0.45
C GLN A 14 12.06 -29.56 -1.94
N ASP A 15 13.33 -29.31 -2.28
CA ASP A 15 13.83 -29.38 -3.65
C ASP A 15 13.68 -30.82 -4.17
N GLY A 16 12.54 -31.13 -4.78
CA GLY A 16 12.25 -32.45 -5.32
C GLY A 16 10.86 -32.52 -5.96
N ASP A 17 10.87 -32.84 -7.27
CA ASP A 17 9.74 -33.26 -8.10
C ASP A 17 8.81 -32.18 -8.70
N GLU A 18 9.18 -31.80 -9.92
CA GLU A 18 8.32 -31.21 -10.96
C GLU A 18 7.20 -32.18 -11.38
N ASN A 19 6.20 -32.46 -10.54
CA ASN A 19 4.95 -33.11 -10.97
C ASN A 19 3.83 -32.94 -9.93
N GLY A 20 3.05 -31.84 -10.01
CA GLY A 20 1.79 -31.75 -9.26
C GLY A 20 1.27 -30.33 -8.99
N SER A 21 0.25 -29.93 -9.75
CA SER A 21 -0.86 -28.99 -9.41
C SER A 21 -0.63 -27.53 -8.96
N ASN A 22 0.57 -27.02 -8.66
CA ASN A 22 0.76 -25.59 -8.34
C ASN A 22 1.45 -24.77 -9.44
N ALA A 23 1.05 -25.00 -10.70
CA ALA A 23 1.50 -24.17 -11.82
C ALA A 23 0.84 -22.79 -11.76
N GLY A 24 1.55 -21.81 -11.19
CA GLY A 24 1.16 -20.40 -11.23
C GLY A 24 0.88 -19.93 -12.66
N PHE A 25 -0.16 -19.12 -12.85
CA PHE A 25 -0.55 -18.61 -14.18
C PHE A 25 0.03 -17.22 -14.45
N ARG A 26 0.13 -16.85 -15.72
CA ARG A 26 0.57 -15.51 -16.16
C ARG A 26 -0.57 -14.74 -16.81
N MET A 27 -0.89 -13.59 -16.25
CA MET A 27 -1.98 -12.73 -16.73
C MET A 27 -1.42 -11.47 -17.40
N LYS A 28 -1.86 -11.22 -18.63
CA LYS A 28 -1.58 -9.97 -19.35
C LYS A 28 -2.55 -8.90 -18.91
N LEU A 29 -2.06 -7.98 -18.09
CA LEU A 29 -2.75 -6.75 -17.72
C LEU A 29 -2.43 -5.67 -18.76
N GLY A 30 -3.19 -4.57 -18.77
CA GLY A 30 -3.10 -3.54 -19.79
C GLY A 30 -1.69 -2.97 -20.02
N VAL A 31 -1.57 -2.07 -20.99
CA VAL A 31 -0.33 -1.29 -21.17
C VAL A 31 -0.24 -0.26 -20.04
N ASP A 32 0.98 0.05 -19.60
CA ASP A 32 1.29 1.07 -18.58
C ASP A 32 0.65 0.88 -17.20
N MET A 33 0.61 -0.36 -16.73
CA MET A 33 0.37 -0.67 -15.32
C MET A 33 1.49 -0.11 -14.43
N CYS A 34 1.12 0.64 -13.39
CA CYS A 34 2.09 1.23 -12.46
C CYS A 34 2.11 0.50 -11.12
N LYS A 35 0.94 0.08 -10.61
CA LYS A 35 0.82 -0.51 -9.28
C LYS A 35 -0.10 -1.72 -9.26
N MET A 36 0.29 -2.68 -8.42
CA MET A 36 -0.50 -3.81 -7.98
C MET A 36 -0.43 -3.88 -6.46
N LYS A 37 -1.56 -4.15 -5.81
CA LYS A 37 -1.63 -4.36 -4.36
C LYS A 37 -2.60 -5.51 -4.07
N ALA A 38 -2.19 -6.44 -3.22
CA ALA A 38 -3.06 -7.46 -2.67
C ALA A 38 -3.77 -6.93 -1.42
N LYS A 39 -4.98 -7.42 -1.15
CA LYS A 39 -5.64 -7.19 0.13
C LYS A 39 -4.87 -7.95 1.22
N ASP A 40 -4.68 -7.31 2.38
CA ASP A 40 -3.77 -7.82 3.42
C ASP A 40 -4.25 -9.18 4.01
N ILE A 41 -5.57 -9.35 4.20
CA ILE A 41 -6.16 -10.57 4.77
C ILE A 41 -6.48 -11.61 3.68
N GLU A 42 -7.03 -11.15 2.54
CA GLU A 42 -7.48 -11.99 1.44
C GLU A 42 -6.56 -11.80 0.23
N ALA A 43 -5.40 -12.48 0.25
CA ALA A 43 -4.38 -12.33 -0.79
C ALA A 43 -4.82 -12.74 -2.20
N ASN A 44 -5.99 -13.40 -2.34
CA ASN A 44 -6.61 -13.71 -3.63
C ASN A 44 -7.22 -12.47 -4.30
N ILE A 45 -7.50 -11.39 -3.57
CA ILE A 45 -8.04 -10.16 -4.13
C ILE A 45 -6.89 -9.21 -4.45
N LEU A 46 -6.74 -8.90 -5.75
CA LEU A 46 -5.70 -8.01 -6.26
C LEU A 46 -6.31 -6.77 -6.90
N ALA A 47 -5.82 -5.60 -6.49
CA ALA A 47 -6.11 -4.32 -7.11
C ALA A 47 -4.96 -3.90 -8.05
N PHE A 48 -5.34 -3.31 -9.17
CA PHE A 48 -4.45 -2.93 -10.26
C PHE A 48 -4.78 -1.51 -10.74
N GLY A 49 -3.74 -0.72 -11.05
CA GLY A 49 -3.89 0.61 -11.63
C GLY A 49 -2.64 1.10 -12.35
N GLY A 50 -2.79 2.09 -13.22
CA GLY A 50 -1.67 2.67 -13.95
C GLY A 50 -1.98 3.96 -14.68
N ASN A 51 -1.14 4.30 -15.66
CA ASN A 51 -1.35 5.44 -16.54
C ASN A 51 -2.38 5.09 -17.62
N GLU A 52 -3.43 5.89 -17.72
CA GLU A 52 -4.64 5.63 -18.54
C GLU A 52 -5.28 4.25 -18.26
N GLN A 53 -4.99 3.66 -17.10
CA GLN A 53 -5.61 2.44 -16.61
C GLN A 53 -6.36 2.73 -15.33
N GLU A 54 -7.69 2.66 -15.41
CA GLU A 54 -8.58 2.74 -14.24
C GLU A 54 -8.32 1.58 -13.28
N LEU A 55 -8.72 1.78 -12.02
CA LEU A 55 -8.65 0.77 -11.00
C LEU A 55 -9.47 -0.47 -11.40
N ARG A 56 -8.82 -1.63 -11.34
CA ARG A 56 -9.46 -2.93 -11.52
C ARG A 56 -9.16 -3.83 -10.34
N ILE A 57 -10.14 -4.59 -9.92
CA ILE A 57 -9.99 -5.60 -8.87
C ILE A 57 -10.30 -6.96 -9.48
N TYR A 58 -9.40 -7.91 -9.28
CA TYR A 58 -9.59 -9.31 -9.68
C TYR A 58 -9.50 -10.20 -8.44
N ASP A 59 -10.31 -11.25 -8.42
CA ASP A 59 -10.12 -12.39 -7.54
C ASP A 59 -9.41 -13.47 -8.34
N ILE A 60 -8.17 -13.78 -7.94
CA ILE A 60 -7.27 -14.74 -8.59
C ILE A 60 -7.98 -16.08 -8.80
N ASN A 61 -8.82 -16.50 -7.86
CA ASN A 61 -9.49 -17.80 -7.89
C ASN A 61 -10.63 -17.86 -8.92
N LYS A 62 -11.12 -16.71 -9.40
CA LYS A 62 -12.21 -16.58 -10.36
C LYS A 62 -11.73 -16.09 -11.74
N VAL A 63 -10.42 -16.03 -11.95
CA VAL A 63 -9.88 -15.63 -13.26
C VAL A 63 -9.97 -16.80 -14.22
N GLU A 64 -10.85 -16.69 -15.20
CA GLU A 64 -10.93 -17.63 -16.31
C GLU A 64 -10.15 -17.09 -17.50
N PHE A 65 -9.39 -17.96 -18.16
CA PHE A 65 -8.70 -17.66 -19.41
C PHE A 65 -9.46 -18.30 -20.56
N GLY A 66 -9.67 -17.56 -21.65
CA GLY A 66 -10.30 -18.11 -22.86
C GLY A 66 -9.44 -19.21 -23.49
N ASP A 67 -10.10 -20.18 -24.13
CA ASP A 67 -9.55 -21.46 -24.59
C ASP A 67 -8.10 -21.39 -25.05
N THR A 68 -7.27 -22.14 -24.32
CA THR A 68 -6.08 -22.80 -24.84
C THR A 68 -6.48 -23.58 -26.09
N ALA A 69 -5.99 -23.19 -27.26
CA ALA A 69 -5.54 -24.24 -28.18
C ALA A 69 -4.66 -25.19 -27.34
N SER A 70 -4.99 -26.48 -27.30
CA SER A 70 -4.56 -27.50 -26.33
C SER A 70 -3.05 -27.75 -26.15
N GLY A 71 -2.18 -26.81 -26.51
CA GLY A 71 -0.73 -26.85 -26.32
C GLY A 71 -0.11 -25.55 -25.80
N ALA A 72 -0.88 -24.55 -25.35
CA ALA A 72 -0.27 -23.34 -24.79
C ALA A 72 0.22 -23.58 -23.35
N ASN A 73 1.53 -23.77 -23.20
CA ASN A 73 2.25 -23.92 -21.93
C ASN A 73 1.70 -23.03 -20.79
N ASN A 74 1.67 -23.56 -19.55
CA ASN A 74 1.26 -22.83 -18.34
C ASN A 74 2.02 -21.51 -18.09
N GLY A 75 3.15 -21.29 -18.79
CA GLY A 75 3.94 -20.05 -18.74
C GLY A 75 3.61 -18.98 -19.79
N ALA A 76 2.59 -19.15 -20.64
CA ALA A 76 2.24 -18.15 -21.65
C ALA A 76 1.45 -16.98 -21.05
N TRP A 77 1.70 -15.75 -21.54
CA TRP A 77 0.95 -14.56 -21.13
C TRP A 77 -0.47 -14.59 -21.71
N ARG A 78 -1.49 -14.82 -20.86
CA ARG A 78 -2.89 -14.94 -21.30
C ARG A 78 -3.71 -13.71 -20.92
N LYS A 79 -4.63 -13.31 -21.79
CA LYS A 79 -5.63 -12.29 -21.45
C LYS A 79 -6.76 -12.96 -20.65
N PRO A 80 -7.19 -12.39 -19.51
CA PRO A 80 -8.33 -12.92 -18.78
C PRO A 80 -9.58 -12.77 -19.65
N LYS A 81 -10.41 -13.82 -19.70
CA LYS A 81 -11.73 -13.81 -20.33
C LYS A 81 -12.78 -13.31 -19.34
N SER A 82 -12.63 -13.64 -18.05
CA SER A 82 -13.54 -13.15 -17.03
C SER A 82 -13.43 -11.64 -16.81
N GLU A 83 -14.57 -11.02 -16.54
CA GLU A 83 -14.60 -9.61 -16.16
C GLU A 83 -13.99 -9.42 -14.76
N PRO A 84 -13.31 -8.29 -14.51
CA PRO A 84 -12.86 -7.97 -13.16
C PRO A 84 -14.04 -7.89 -12.19
N LEU A 85 -13.82 -8.27 -10.94
CA LEU A 85 -14.82 -8.09 -9.86
C LEU A 85 -15.30 -6.65 -9.77
N PHE A 86 -14.38 -5.71 -9.97
CA PHE A 86 -14.68 -4.29 -10.01
C PHE A 86 -13.82 -3.61 -11.06
N LYS A 87 -14.46 -2.75 -11.86
CA LYS A 87 -13.79 -1.81 -12.75
C LYS A 87 -14.31 -0.41 -12.45
N ALA A 88 -13.43 0.45 -11.96
CA ALA A 88 -13.76 1.84 -11.71
C ALA A 88 -14.17 2.52 -13.02
N LYS A 89 -15.01 3.54 -12.91
CA LYS A 89 -15.34 4.46 -13.99
C LYS A 89 -14.70 5.81 -13.71
N ASN A 90 -14.18 6.45 -14.73
CA ASN A 90 -13.63 7.78 -14.61
C ASN A 90 -14.68 8.78 -14.12
N ILE A 91 -14.19 9.86 -13.52
CA ILE A 91 -15.00 11.01 -13.13
C ILE A 91 -15.56 11.67 -14.40
N ALA A 92 -16.63 12.46 -14.25
CA ALA A 92 -17.15 13.28 -15.34
C ALA A 92 -16.08 14.24 -15.87
N ASP A 93 -16.30 14.76 -17.07
CA ASP A 93 -15.43 15.78 -17.65
C ASP A 93 -15.44 17.06 -16.79
N ASP A 94 -14.35 17.81 -16.87
CA ASP A 94 -14.18 19.05 -16.11
C ASP A 94 -15.09 20.17 -16.65
N TYR A 95 -15.12 21.34 -15.99
CA TYR A 95 -15.97 22.48 -16.38
C TYR A 95 -15.72 22.97 -17.83
N LEU A 96 -14.53 22.71 -18.39
CA LEU A 96 -14.19 22.98 -19.79
C LEU A 96 -14.67 21.89 -20.78
N GLY A 97 -15.36 20.86 -20.30
CA GLY A 97 -15.74 19.69 -21.09
C GLY A 97 -14.55 18.81 -21.48
N LEU A 98 -13.43 18.92 -20.75
CA LEU A 98 -12.23 18.11 -21.00
C LEU A 98 -12.25 16.85 -20.15
N ARG A 99 -11.86 15.71 -20.75
CA ARG A 99 -11.72 14.44 -20.05
C ARG A 99 -10.66 14.54 -18.96
N ASN A 100 -11.03 14.16 -17.74
CA ASN A 100 -10.10 14.03 -16.63
C ASN A 100 -9.10 12.88 -16.89
N PRO A 101 -7.79 13.11 -16.93
CA PRO A 101 -6.83 12.05 -17.16
C PRO A 101 -6.74 11.10 -15.97
N VAL A 102 -6.36 9.86 -16.21
CA VAL A 102 -6.25 8.83 -15.16
C VAL A 102 -4.81 8.38 -15.06
N TRP A 103 -4.20 8.55 -13.88
CA TRP A 103 -2.88 8.00 -13.62
C TRP A 103 -2.80 7.57 -12.17
N ILE A 104 -2.94 6.28 -11.93
CA ILE A 104 -2.81 5.69 -10.59
C ILE A 104 -1.34 5.43 -10.30
N THR A 105 -0.84 6.00 -9.20
CA THR A 105 0.57 5.86 -8.77
C THR A 105 0.73 4.85 -7.64
N ASP A 106 -0.18 4.85 -6.67
CA ASP A 106 -0.20 3.87 -5.58
C ASP A 106 -1.62 3.51 -5.13
N ILE A 107 -1.77 2.31 -4.55
CA ILE A 107 -3.04 1.73 -4.11
C ILE A 107 -2.83 1.07 -2.74
N ASP A 108 -3.75 1.32 -1.80
CA ASP A 108 -3.80 0.58 -0.54
C ASP A 108 -5.24 0.30 -0.10
N PHE A 109 -5.45 -0.84 0.56
CA PHE A 109 -6.76 -1.25 1.05
C PHE A 109 -7.05 -0.62 2.42
N LEU A 110 -8.32 -0.24 2.63
CA LEU A 110 -8.79 0.28 3.91
C LEU A 110 -9.16 -0.86 4.88
N ASP A 111 -9.63 -1.98 4.35
CA ASP A 111 -10.09 -3.12 5.13
C ASP A 111 -8.90 -3.95 5.64
N LYS A 112 -8.23 -3.45 6.69
CA LYS A 112 -7.07 -4.11 7.34
C LYS A 112 -7.41 -4.99 8.54
N ASN A 113 -8.66 -4.98 9.00
CA ASN A 113 -9.09 -5.71 10.19
C ASN A 113 -10.03 -6.87 9.84
N GLU A 114 -9.86 -8.00 10.52
CA GLU A 114 -10.67 -9.22 10.35
C GLU A 114 -12.17 -8.97 10.58
N ASN A 115 -12.55 -8.08 11.49
CA ASN A 115 -13.96 -7.79 11.75
C ASN A 115 -14.68 -7.08 10.58
N THR A 116 -13.93 -6.52 9.61
CA THR A 116 -14.49 -5.87 8.42
C THR A 116 -14.57 -6.82 7.21
N THR A 117 -13.92 -8.00 7.26
CA THR A 117 -13.82 -8.95 6.13
C THR A 117 -15.15 -9.57 5.72
N ASN A 118 -16.14 -9.61 6.62
CA ASN A 118 -17.49 -10.07 6.32
C ASN A 118 -18.31 -9.06 5.49
N SER A 119 -17.78 -7.86 5.24
CA SER A 119 -18.38 -6.93 4.30
C SER A 119 -18.03 -7.37 2.88
N MET A 120 -19.02 -7.74 2.07
CA MET A 120 -18.86 -8.11 0.65
C MET A 120 -18.20 -7.02 -0.24
N GLY A 121 -17.83 -5.87 0.33
CA GLY A 121 -17.26 -4.73 -0.35
C GLY A 121 -15.81 -4.52 0.00
N ASN A 122 -14.99 -4.24 -1.01
CA ASN A 122 -13.62 -3.82 -0.83
C ASN A 122 -13.58 -2.29 -0.80
N LYS A 123 -13.06 -1.73 0.28
CA LYS A 123 -12.76 -0.30 0.38
C LYS A 123 -11.27 -0.07 0.21
N LEU A 124 -10.92 0.90 -0.62
CA LEU A 124 -9.54 1.16 -0.98
C LEU A 124 -9.31 2.63 -1.32
N VAL A 125 -8.07 3.07 -1.13
CA VAL A 125 -7.62 4.40 -1.46
C VAL A 125 -6.57 4.32 -2.55
N VAL A 126 -6.68 5.25 -3.49
CA VAL A 126 -5.82 5.35 -4.66
C VAL A 126 -5.21 6.74 -4.68
N SER A 127 -3.91 6.80 -4.91
CA SER A 127 -3.22 8.04 -5.21
C SER A 127 -3.03 8.20 -6.72
N THR A 128 -3.04 9.45 -7.18
CA THR A 128 -2.86 9.76 -8.58
C THR A 128 -1.65 10.64 -8.85
N GLY A 129 -1.07 10.47 -10.03
CA GLY A 129 0.03 11.29 -10.52
C GLY A 129 -0.34 12.75 -10.75
N TYR A 130 -1.63 13.08 -10.76
CA TYR A 130 -2.16 14.44 -10.92
C TYR A 130 -2.51 15.12 -9.59
N GLY A 131 -2.11 14.55 -8.45
CA GLY A 131 -2.29 15.18 -7.14
C GLY A 131 -3.63 14.89 -6.46
N PHE A 132 -4.42 13.95 -6.99
CA PHE A 132 -5.66 13.51 -6.38
C PHE A 132 -5.48 12.27 -5.51
N ILE A 133 -6.19 12.23 -4.39
CA ILE A 133 -6.43 11.03 -3.58
C ILE A 133 -7.90 10.65 -3.74
N ARG A 134 -8.15 9.40 -4.16
CA ARG A 134 -9.48 8.89 -4.45
C ARG A 134 -9.79 7.69 -3.57
N THR A 135 -10.97 7.69 -2.97
CA THR A 135 -11.47 6.53 -2.20
C THR A 135 -12.55 5.83 -3.00
N TYR A 136 -12.45 4.52 -3.10
CA TYR A 136 -13.43 3.67 -3.76
C TYR A 136 -14.05 2.71 -2.74
N ASP A 137 -15.35 2.51 -2.87
CA ASP A 137 -16.09 1.46 -2.19
C ASP A 137 -16.80 0.66 -3.30
N THR A 138 -16.43 -0.61 -3.45
CA THR A 138 -16.92 -1.44 -4.57
C THR A 138 -18.43 -1.68 -4.53
N LEU A 139 -19.06 -1.57 -3.36
CA LEU A 139 -20.52 -1.76 -3.23
C LEU A 139 -21.29 -0.47 -3.49
N ALA A 140 -20.70 0.68 -3.18
CA ALA A 140 -21.41 1.95 -3.29
C ALA A 140 -21.57 2.38 -4.75
N GLN A 141 -20.47 2.50 -5.50
CA GLN A 141 -20.49 3.00 -6.88
C GLN A 141 -19.20 2.71 -7.65
N LYS A 142 -19.28 2.73 -8.99
CA LYS A 142 -18.11 2.57 -9.86
C LYS A 142 -17.21 3.81 -9.92
N LYS A 143 -17.74 4.99 -9.61
CA LYS A 143 -16.97 6.24 -9.49
C LYS A 143 -16.37 6.36 -8.08
N PRO A 144 -15.30 7.16 -7.89
CA PRO A 144 -14.77 7.38 -6.55
C PRO A 144 -15.82 8.01 -5.64
N VAL A 145 -15.94 7.50 -4.42
CA VAL A 145 -16.83 8.04 -3.37
C VAL A 145 -16.28 9.36 -2.85
N LEU A 146 -14.95 9.45 -2.77
CA LEU A 146 -14.24 10.65 -2.37
C LEU A 146 -13.18 10.96 -3.42
N ASN A 147 -13.10 12.21 -3.88
CA ASN A 147 -12.09 12.69 -4.81
C ASN A 147 -11.48 13.98 -4.29
N LEU A 148 -10.35 13.88 -3.59
CA LEU A 148 -9.66 15.01 -2.98
C LEU A 148 -8.54 15.48 -3.89
N ASN A 149 -8.51 16.76 -4.20
CA ASN A 149 -7.33 17.39 -4.78
C ASN A 149 -6.46 17.95 -3.66
N VAL A 150 -5.29 17.35 -3.46
CA VAL A 150 -4.41 17.69 -2.33
C VAL A 150 -3.55 18.92 -2.64
N PHE A 151 -3.21 19.14 -3.91
CA PHE A 151 -2.23 20.16 -4.28
C PHE A 151 -2.82 21.39 -4.97
N ASN A 152 -4.12 21.39 -5.31
CA ASN A 152 -4.98 22.42 -5.93
C ASN A 152 -4.36 23.34 -7.01
N GLU A 153 -3.22 23.97 -6.75
CA GLU A 153 -2.53 24.94 -7.59
C GLU A 153 -1.22 24.39 -8.20
N ASN A 154 -0.55 23.43 -7.54
CA ASN A 154 0.76 22.92 -7.98
C ASN A 154 0.63 21.67 -8.87
N ARG A 155 0.31 21.87 -10.15
CA ARG A 155 0.16 20.80 -11.16
C ARG A 155 1.39 19.91 -11.36
N ASN A 156 2.56 20.32 -10.87
CA ASN A 156 3.82 19.57 -11.03
C ASN A 156 4.13 18.64 -9.84
N ARG A 157 3.28 18.60 -8.82
CA ARG A 157 3.44 17.72 -7.65
C ARG A 157 2.63 16.46 -7.84
N LYS A 158 3.34 15.34 -7.85
CA LYS A 158 2.76 14.01 -8.06
C LYS A 158 2.77 13.28 -6.74
N ILE A 159 1.67 12.61 -6.40
CA ILE A 159 1.64 11.71 -5.24
C ILE A 159 2.32 10.41 -5.66
N THR A 160 3.37 10.00 -4.96
CA THR A 160 4.19 8.85 -5.34
C THR A 160 3.80 7.58 -4.59
N ASN A 161 3.55 7.70 -3.29
CA ASN A 161 3.21 6.56 -2.43
C ASN A 161 2.08 6.87 -1.47
N ILE A 162 1.35 5.83 -1.10
CA ILE A 162 0.29 5.87 -0.10
C ILE A 162 0.44 4.70 0.88
N ALA A 163 0.11 4.92 2.15
CA ALA A 163 0.06 3.88 3.17
C ALA A 163 -1.10 4.15 4.13
N VAL A 164 -1.95 3.16 4.32
CA VAL A 164 -3.12 3.23 5.20
C VAL A 164 -2.74 2.73 6.59
N SER A 165 -3.19 3.44 7.62
CA SER A 165 -3.08 3.03 9.01
C SER A 165 -4.04 1.88 9.34
N PRO A 166 -3.72 0.98 10.29
CA PRO A 166 -4.65 -0.04 10.77
C PRO A 166 -6.00 0.48 11.29
N ASN A 167 -6.07 1.77 11.65
CA ASN A 167 -7.32 2.42 12.05
C ASN A 167 -8.27 2.74 10.88
N GLN A 168 -7.87 2.50 9.63
CA GLN A 168 -8.64 2.70 8.40
C GLN A 168 -9.03 4.16 8.05
N TYR A 169 -8.78 5.11 8.94
CA TYR A 169 -9.16 6.52 8.73
C TYR A 169 -7.96 7.40 8.40
N ASP A 170 -6.78 7.06 8.92
CA ASP A 170 -5.55 7.79 8.65
C ASP A 170 -4.83 7.20 7.45
N VAL A 171 -4.53 8.09 6.50
CA VAL A 171 -3.84 7.77 5.25
C VAL A 171 -2.60 8.64 5.15
N PHE A 172 -1.45 8.00 5.01
CA PHE A 172 -0.19 8.67 4.77
C PHE A 172 0.08 8.71 3.27
N PHE A 173 0.49 9.86 2.76
CA PHE A 173 0.88 9.99 1.37
C PHE A 173 2.17 10.81 1.25
N THR A 174 2.86 10.63 0.13
CA THR A 174 4.08 11.36 -0.19
C THR A 174 4.05 11.93 -1.58
N ASP A 175 4.83 12.98 -1.78
CA ASP A 175 5.03 13.57 -3.09
C ASP A 175 6.42 13.29 -3.67
N ASN A 176 6.59 13.69 -4.93
CA ASN A 176 7.88 13.66 -5.63
C ASN A 176 8.96 14.58 -5.04
N SER A 177 8.63 15.47 -4.10
CA SER A 177 9.58 16.35 -3.42
C SER A 177 10.08 15.79 -2.08
N GLY A 178 9.46 14.72 -1.57
CA GLY A 178 9.81 14.11 -0.29
C GLY A 178 8.97 14.59 0.90
N ILE A 179 7.90 15.36 0.68
CA ILE A 179 6.98 15.73 1.74
C ILE A 179 6.10 14.52 2.07
N ILE A 180 6.01 14.20 3.36
CA ILE A 180 5.14 13.16 3.90
C ILE A 180 4.01 13.84 4.67
N CYS A 181 2.77 13.48 4.37
CA CYS A 181 1.58 14.06 4.99
C CYS A 181 0.63 12.98 5.49
N GLN A 182 -0.07 13.27 6.59
CA GLN A 182 -1.18 12.47 7.12
C GLN A 182 -2.52 13.13 6.78
N LEU A 183 -3.41 12.34 6.20
CA LEU A 183 -4.77 12.66 5.83
C LEU A 183 -5.74 11.88 6.73
N ASP A 184 -6.71 12.55 7.35
CA ASP A 184 -7.85 11.88 8.01
C ASP A 184 -9.05 11.88 7.07
N LEU A 185 -9.45 10.69 6.60
CA LEU A 185 -10.55 10.50 5.66
C LEU A 185 -11.90 10.98 6.23
N ARG A 186 -12.09 10.95 7.55
CA ARG A 186 -13.35 11.39 8.17
C ARG A 186 -13.54 12.89 8.03
N LYS A 187 -12.45 13.65 8.22
CA LYS A 187 -12.44 15.10 8.04
C LYS A 187 -12.60 15.47 6.57
N ALA A 188 -12.06 14.65 5.68
CA ALA A 188 -12.17 14.84 4.24
C ALA A 188 -13.60 14.68 3.73
N THR A 189 -14.37 13.71 4.25
CA THR A 189 -15.79 13.54 3.89
C THR A 189 -16.65 14.75 4.28
N SER A 190 -16.38 15.34 5.44
CA SER A 190 -17.12 16.53 5.93
C SER A 190 -16.68 17.84 5.28
N SER A 191 -15.52 17.85 4.62
CA SER A 191 -14.95 19.05 3.98
C SER A 191 -15.22 19.01 2.47
N SER A 192 -16.49 19.02 2.07
CA SER A 192 -16.92 19.09 0.68
C SER A 192 -16.85 20.53 0.13
N ILE A 193 -15.68 21.16 0.24
CA ILE A 193 -15.42 22.48 -0.35
C ILE A 193 -13.96 22.46 -0.83
N ASP A 194 -13.74 22.96 -2.05
CA ASP A 194 -12.49 23.04 -2.83
C ASP A 194 -11.32 23.80 -2.14
N PHE A 195 -11.05 23.52 -0.87
CA PHE A 195 -10.05 24.23 -0.09
C PHE A 195 -8.66 23.67 -0.34
N ALA A 196 -7.90 24.47 -1.08
CA ALA A 196 -6.50 24.26 -1.39
C ALA A 196 -5.67 24.20 -0.11
N VAL A 197 -4.57 23.46 -0.19
CA VAL A 197 -3.35 23.76 0.57
C VAL A 197 -2.91 25.16 0.12
N SER A 198 -3.55 26.18 0.69
CA SER A 198 -3.19 27.58 0.48
C SER A 198 -1.91 27.83 1.25
N THR A 199 -0.96 28.39 0.53
CA THR A 199 0.40 28.78 0.91
C THR A 199 0.46 29.78 2.07
N ASN A 200 -0.66 30.20 2.68
CA ASN A 200 -0.67 31.05 3.87
C ASN A 200 -1.73 30.60 4.89
N GLN A 201 -1.27 29.97 5.97
CA GLN A 201 -1.90 29.83 7.30
C GLN A 201 -3.28 29.17 7.43
N ASN A 202 -4.00 28.88 6.34
CA ASN A 202 -5.26 28.13 6.39
C ASN A 202 -4.97 26.64 6.21
N LYS A 203 -4.79 25.95 7.34
CA LYS A 203 -4.61 24.50 7.41
C LYS A 203 -5.77 23.83 6.68
N THR A 204 -5.51 23.11 5.59
CA THR A 204 -6.51 22.25 4.95
C THR A 204 -7.08 21.30 6.01
N PRO A 205 -8.40 21.31 6.23
CA PRO A 205 -9.02 20.70 7.41
C PRO A 205 -8.78 19.18 7.49
N PHE A 206 -8.57 18.55 6.34
CA PHE A 206 -8.34 17.11 6.21
C PHE A 206 -6.87 16.69 6.41
N ILE A 207 -5.89 17.59 6.22
CA ILE A 207 -4.47 17.28 6.50
C ILE A 207 -4.22 17.47 7.99
N VAL A 208 -3.94 16.36 8.67
CA VAL A 208 -3.70 16.37 10.11
C VAL A 208 -2.32 16.95 10.41
N GLU A 209 -1.31 16.39 9.75
CA GLU A 209 0.09 16.66 10.05
C GLU A 209 1.02 16.39 8.85
N SER A 210 2.20 17.01 8.87
CA SER A 210 3.28 16.80 7.91
C SER A 210 4.56 16.35 8.63
N TYR A 211 5.19 15.27 8.16
CA TYR A 211 6.43 14.76 8.72
C TYR A 211 7.63 15.39 8.00
N LYS A 212 8.58 15.92 8.78
CA LYS A 212 9.76 16.63 8.28
C LYS A 212 11.00 15.74 8.31
N GLY A 213 11.95 16.03 7.42
CA GLY A 213 13.32 15.51 7.47
C GLY A 213 13.71 14.61 6.30
N ALA A 214 12.78 14.27 5.41
CA ALA A 214 13.09 13.76 4.09
C ALA A 214 13.54 14.92 3.17
N THR A 215 14.65 14.72 2.47
CA THR A 215 15.23 15.72 1.54
C THR A 215 15.09 15.28 0.08
N GLY A 216 14.91 13.98 -0.15
CA GLY A 216 14.58 13.42 -1.47
C GLY A 216 13.20 12.77 -1.48
N ALA A 217 12.69 12.51 -2.68
CA ALA A 217 11.44 11.78 -2.87
C ALA A 217 11.44 10.47 -2.07
N VAL A 218 10.35 10.22 -1.36
CA VAL A 218 10.14 8.95 -0.66
C VAL A 218 9.86 7.89 -1.72
N THR A 219 10.57 6.77 -1.64
CA THR A 219 10.42 5.66 -2.60
C THR A 219 9.39 4.65 -2.12
N SER A 220 9.32 4.44 -0.80
CA SER A 220 8.37 3.52 -0.19
C SER A 220 8.12 3.87 1.27
N MET A 221 6.92 3.53 1.73
CA MET A 221 6.48 3.71 3.11
C MET A 221 5.73 2.46 3.58
N ALA A 222 5.85 2.16 4.87
CA ALA A 222 5.05 1.15 5.54
C ALA A 222 4.64 1.68 6.91
N VAL A 223 3.39 1.44 7.29
CA VAL A 223 2.92 1.62 8.66
C VAL A 223 3.32 0.37 9.43
N VAL A 224 4.04 0.57 10.53
CA VAL A 224 4.68 -0.44 11.36
C VAL A 224 4.05 -0.41 12.76
N GLY A 225 3.90 -1.59 13.37
CA GLY A 225 3.44 -1.72 14.75
C GLY A 225 2.01 -2.20 14.88
N GLN A 226 1.66 -2.69 16.07
CA GLN A 226 0.38 -3.34 16.36
C GLN A 226 -0.23 -2.82 17.66
N THR A 227 0.41 -3.05 18.82
CA THR A 227 -0.14 -2.74 20.16
C THR A 227 0.64 -1.67 20.91
N ASP A 228 1.98 -1.67 20.88
CA ASP A 228 2.83 -0.77 21.69
C ASP A 228 3.02 0.63 21.08
N GLY A 229 2.45 0.85 19.89
CA GLY A 229 2.50 2.11 19.17
C GLY A 229 2.61 1.88 17.66
N LEU A 230 2.05 2.83 16.90
CA LEU A 230 2.18 2.85 15.46
C LEU A 230 3.33 3.77 15.05
N PHE A 231 4.11 3.30 14.09
CA PHE A 231 5.23 4.01 13.52
C PHE A 231 5.08 4.06 11.99
N LEU A 232 5.64 5.10 11.38
CA LEU A 232 5.73 5.21 9.94
C LEU A 232 7.19 5.02 9.54
N ALA A 233 7.46 3.87 8.92
CA ALA A 233 8.75 3.57 8.33
C ALA A 233 8.79 4.10 6.90
N THR A 234 9.83 4.88 6.58
CA THR A 234 9.99 5.49 5.26
C THR A 234 11.40 5.29 4.75
N VAL A 235 11.51 5.09 3.45
CA VAL A 235 12.77 5.07 2.71
C VAL A 235 12.71 6.08 1.57
N SER A 236 13.82 6.76 1.32
CA SER A 236 13.86 7.86 0.36
C SER A 236 15.08 7.78 -0.56
N LEU A 237 15.04 8.53 -1.67
CA LEU A 237 16.16 8.62 -2.62
C LEU A 237 17.44 9.20 -2.01
N ASP A 238 17.35 9.84 -0.85
CA ASP A 238 18.47 10.36 -0.08
C ASP A 238 19.26 9.28 0.70
N ARG A 239 18.86 8.00 0.58
CA ARG A 239 19.54 6.83 1.17
C ARG A 239 19.42 6.74 2.70
N PHE A 240 18.44 7.43 3.28
CA PHE A 240 18.10 7.30 4.69
C PHE A 240 16.83 6.48 4.88
N PHE A 241 16.89 5.59 5.86
CA PHE A 241 15.72 5.03 6.51
C PHE A 241 15.31 5.94 7.66
N ARG A 242 14.02 6.25 7.76
CA ARG A 242 13.46 7.07 8.83
C ARG A 242 12.24 6.41 9.44
N LEU A 243 12.20 6.41 10.76
CA LEU A 243 11.07 5.93 11.55
C LEU A 243 10.44 7.12 12.28
N TYR A 244 9.18 7.39 11.97
CA TYR A 244 8.40 8.42 12.63
C TYR A 244 7.40 7.78 13.58
N ARG A 245 7.10 8.47 14.69
CA ARG A 245 5.96 8.10 15.52
C ARG A 245 4.67 8.59 14.89
N ILE A 246 3.66 7.72 14.80
CA ILE A 246 2.31 8.12 14.40
C ILE A 246 1.53 8.56 15.64
N ASN A 247 0.85 9.69 15.55
CA ASN A 247 0.00 10.19 16.62
C ASN A 247 -1.35 9.45 16.56
N ILE A 248 -1.53 8.48 17.46
CA ILE A 248 -2.83 7.86 17.68
C ILE A 248 -3.57 8.71 18.71
N GLY A 249 -4.42 9.63 18.25
CA GLY A 249 -5.22 10.50 19.13
C GLY A 249 -4.43 11.61 19.84
N SER A 250 -4.93 12.08 21.00
CA SER A 250 -4.37 13.20 21.76
C SER A 250 -3.12 12.84 22.60
N THR A 251 -2.64 11.61 22.55
CA THR A 251 -1.58 11.10 23.43
C THR A 251 -0.21 11.74 23.12
N TYR A 252 0.04 12.09 21.86
CA TYR A 252 1.30 12.70 21.43
C TYR A 252 1.03 13.99 20.67
N LYS A 253 1.71 15.07 21.09
CA LYS A 253 1.41 16.44 20.66
C LYS A 253 1.87 16.73 19.21
N HIS A 254 2.92 16.03 18.74
CA HIS A 254 3.52 16.23 17.42
C HIS A 254 4.20 14.96 16.90
N SER A 255 4.14 14.78 15.58
CA SER A 255 4.92 13.79 14.84
C SER A 255 6.40 14.04 15.09
N LYS A 256 7.09 13.03 15.60
CA LYS A 256 8.52 13.09 15.87
C LYS A 256 9.22 11.97 15.11
N MET A 257 10.31 12.33 14.44
CA MET A 257 11.25 11.35 13.93
C MET A 257 11.99 10.72 15.11
N ILE A 258 11.83 9.41 15.27
CA ILE A 258 12.45 8.64 16.36
C ILE A 258 13.84 8.22 15.95
N HIS A 259 13.97 7.71 14.72
CA HIS A 259 15.19 7.09 14.26
C HIS A 259 15.47 7.44 12.81
N GLN A 260 16.75 7.65 12.51
CA GLN A 260 17.25 7.90 11.17
C GLN A 260 18.57 7.13 10.99
N THR A 261 18.63 6.26 10.00
CA THR A 261 19.83 5.48 9.67
C THR A 261 20.16 5.60 8.20
N TYR A 262 21.45 5.79 7.91
CA TYR A 262 21.97 5.86 6.55
C TYR A 262 22.26 4.46 6.00
N LEU A 263 21.60 4.09 4.89
CA LEU A 263 21.68 2.74 4.32
C LEU A 263 22.72 2.59 3.21
N LYS A 264 23.51 3.64 2.93
CA LYS A 264 24.55 3.72 1.86
C LYS A 264 24.04 3.58 0.41
N GLN A 265 22.93 2.89 0.20
CA GLN A 265 22.31 2.61 -1.10
C GLN A 265 20.92 3.26 -1.20
N ARG A 266 20.43 3.39 -2.44
CA ARG A 266 19.06 3.88 -2.72
C ARG A 266 18.09 2.71 -2.58
N MET A 267 17.25 2.76 -1.56
CA MET A 267 16.26 1.71 -1.30
C MET A 267 15.03 1.87 -2.22
N SER A 268 14.51 0.75 -2.69
CA SER A 268 13.33 0.68 -3.54
C SER A 268 12.04 0.49 -2.74
N ALA A 269 12.07 -0.34 -1.70
CA ALA A 269 10.90 -0.72 -0.92
C ALA A 269 11.23 -0.89 0.56
N VAL A 270 10.23 -0.66 1.42
CA VAL A 270 10.23 -1.07 2.82
C VAL A 270 9.03 -1.98 3.05
N CYS A 271 9.26 -3.13 3.68
CA CYS A 271 8.23 -4.07 4.07
C CYS A 271 8.31 -4.32 5.57
N TRP A 272 7.15 -4.46 6.20
CA TRP A 272 7.01 -4.83 7.60
C TRP A 272 6.37 -6.19 7.69
N ASP A 273 6.98 -7.07 8.46
CA ASP A 273 6.42 -8.37 8.78
C ASP A 273 5.80 -8.29 10.17
N SER A 274 4.46 -8.34 10.25
CA SER A 274 3.72 -8.35 11.50
C SER A 274 3.57 -9.75 12.11
N THR A 275 3.97 -10.80 11.40
CA THR A 275 3.82 -12.18 11.88
C THR A 275 4.94 -12.58 12.84
N ARG A 276 6.11 -11.94 12.72
CA ARG A 276 7.24 -12.16 13.59
C ARG A 276 7.17 -11.21 14.78
N SER A 277 6.58 -11.67 15.88
CA SER A 277 7.05 -11.20 17.18
C SER A 277 8.49 -11.67 17.30
N ILE A 278 9.44 -10.74 17.27
CA ILE A 278 10.79 -11.05 17.72
C ILE A 278 10.61 -11.37 19.20
N TYR A 279 10.48 -12.66 19.53
CA TYR A 279 10.69 -13.12 20.90
C TYR A 279 11.99 -12.48 21.36
N ASN A 280 11.96 -11.83 22.53
CA ASN A 280 13.09 -11.08 23.05
C ASN A 280 14.36 -11.89 22.81
N SER A 281 15.27 -11.36 22.02
CA SER A 281 16.61 -11.94 21.87
C SER A 281 17.30 -12.06 23.23
N ASP A 282 16.85 -11.32 24.23
CA ASP A 282 17.36 -11.37 25.59
C ASP A 282 16.92 -12.65 26.31
N ASP A 283 15.70 -13.17 26.07
CA ASP A 283 15.19 -14.38 26.72
C ASP A 283 15.87 -15.65 26.16
N ILE A 284 16.10 -15.71 24.84
CA ILE A 284 16.78 -16.85 24.19
C ILE A 284 18.27 -16.89 24.56
N VAL A 285 18.92 -15.73 24.64
CA VAL A 285 20.34 -15.65 25.03
C VAL A 285 20.53 -15.98 26.51
N GLN A 286 19.57 -15.63 27.38
CA GLN A 286 19.62 -16.02 28.79
C GLN A 286 19.36 -17.51 29.00
N GLU A 287 18.37 -18.11 28.34
CA GLU A 287 18.14 -19.57 28.44
C GLU A 287 19.34 -20.39 27.93
N GLU A 288 19.97 -19.98 26.83
CA GLU A 288 21.18 -20.66 26.32
C GLU A 288 22.41 -20.47 27.24
N LEU A 289 22.55 -19.31 27.89
CA LEU A 289 23.64 -19.08 28.85
C LEU A 289 23.44 -19.87 30.14
N ASP A 290 22.22 -19.91 30.68
CA ASP A 290 21.89 -20.62 31.91
C ASP A 290 22.08 -22.15 31.73
N GLU A 291 21.70 -22.69 30.57
CA GLU A 291 21.99 -24.11 30.24
C GLU A 291 23.49 -24.45 30.15
N VAL A 292 24.33 -23.49 29.77
CA VAL A 292 25.79 -23.68 29.71
C VAL A 292 26.39 -23.64 31.11
N TRP A 293 25.89 -22.77 32.00
CA TRP A 293 26.33 -22.70 33.39
C TRP A 293 25.91 -23.93 34.21
N ASP A 294 24.70 -24.45 34.02
CA ASP A 294 24.23 -25.67 34.69
C ASP A 294 25.06 -26.93 34.33
N LYS A 295 25.63 -26.96 33.12
CA LYS A 295 26.52 -28.04 32.66
C LYS A 295 27.95 -27.91 33.20
N ILE A 296 28.35 -26.76 33.72
CA ILE A 296 29.68 -26.53 34.30
C ILE A 296 29.75 -26.98 35.77
N ASP A 297 28.65 -26.90 36.52
CA ASP A 297 28.60 -27.26 37.95
C ASP A 297 28.47 -28.77 38.22
N THR A 298 28.43 -29.62 37.19
CA THR A 298 28.21 -31.08 37.33
C THR A 298 29.45 -31.95 37.09
N VAL A 299 30.66 -31.38 37.12
CA VAL A 299 31.90 -32.19 37.12
C VAL A 299 32.49 -32.24 38.53
N HIS A 300 31.98 -33.17 39.35
CA HIS A 300 32.60 -33.61 40.60
C HIS A 300 32.96 -35.09 40.56
#